data_AF-A0A8J7L5P8-F1
#
_entry.id   AF-A0A8J7L5P8-F1
#
_cell.length_a   1.000
_cell.length_b   1.000
_cell.length_c   1.000
_cell.angle_alpha   90.00
_cell.angle_beta   90.00
_cell.angle_gamma   90.00
#
_symmetry.space_group_name_H-M   'P 1'
#
loop_
_entity.id
_entity.type
_entity.pdbx_description
1 polymer ?
#
loop_
_entity_poly.entity_id
_entity_poly.type
_entity_poly.pdbx_seq_one_letter_code
_entity_poly.pdbx_strand_id
1 'polypeptide(L)' 'MTQLLDSLVSGGYNGSDAIADGYVQLVQGSTANSTILQIDRDGAIGNAVFRNFIEFDNVTPQAMNNLNNFVF' A
#
# COMPACT_ATOMS: atom_id res chain seq x y z
N MET A 1 -7.85 -1.21 13.29
CA MET A 1 -8.91 -1.57 12.33
C MET A 1 -8.59 -0.88 11.02
N THR A 2 -8.28 -1.64 9.96
CA THR A 2 -7.91 -1.10 8.65
C THR A 2 -9.14 -1.03 7.75
N GLN A 3 -9.95 0.03 7.91
CA GLN A 3 -11.24 0.16 7.21
C GLN A 3 -11.14 0.07 5.68
N LEU A 4 -10.02 0.51 5.10
CA LEU A 4 -9.81 0.45 3.66
C LEU A 4 -9.65 -0.99 3.16
N LEU A 5 -8.70 -1.76 3.69
CA LEU A 5 -8.46 -3.14 3.25
C LEU A 5 -9.63 -4.05 3.60
N ASP A 6 -10.31 -3.82 4.72
CA ASP A 6 -11.52 -4.55 5.10
C ASP A 6 -12.64 -4.40 4.07
N SER A 7 -12.70 -3.25 3.38
CA SER A 7 -13.68 -2.99 2.32
C SER A 7 -13.30 -3.56 0.95
N LEU A 8 -12.01 -3.79 0.71
CA LEU A 8 -11.48 -4.20 -0.60
C LEU A 8 -11.24 -5.71 -0.71
N VAL A 9 -10.85 -6.35 0.40
CA VAL A 9 -10.55 -7.78 0.45
C VAL A 9 -11.82 -8.56 0.73
N SER A 10 -12.12 -9.55 -0.10
CA SER A 10 -13.28 -10.42 0.09
C SER A 10 -13.18 -11.16 1.43
N GLY A 11 -14.10 -10.86 2.36
CA GLY A 11 -14.07 -11.43 3.72
C GLY A 11 -13.26 -10.63 4.74
N GLY A 12 -12.72 -9.47 4.34
CA GLY A 12 -11.93 -8.58 5.20
C GLY A 12 -10.46 -8.96 5.27
N TYR A 13 -9.61 -7.97 5.58
CA TYR A 13 -8.17 -8.20 5.75
C TYR A 13 -7.87 -8.52 7.22
N ASN A 14 -7.27 -9.69 7.46
CA ASN A 14 -7.03 -10.20 8.82
C ASN A 14 -5.53 -10.35 9.15
N GLY A 15 -4.63 -9.89 8.27
CA GLY A 15 -3.19 -9.94 8.48
C GLY A 15 -2.68 -8.79 9.36
N SER A 16 -1.40 -8.85 9.73
CA SER A 16 -0.75 -7.81 10.55
C SER A 16 0.16 -6.88 9.76
N ASP A 17 0.54 -7.26 8.53
CA ASP A 17 1.45 -6.50 7.68
C ASP A 17 1.02 -6.61 6.22
N ALA A 18 0.24 -5.64 5.76
CA ALA A 18 -0.35 -5.68 4.43
C ALA A 18 0.69 -5.54 3.31
N ILE A 19 1.89 -5.04 3.63
CA ILE A 19 3.00 -4.97 2.67
C ILE A 19 3.63 -6.36 2.54
N ALA A 20 3.95 -7.02 3.67
CA ALA A 20 4.49 -8.38 3.65
C ALA A 20 3.50 -9.40 3.06
N ASP A 21 2.20 -9.21 3.32
CA ASP A 21 1.13 -10.07 2.82
C ASP A 21 0.78 -9.81 1.33
N GLY A 22 1.40 -8.80 0.72
CA GLY A 22 1.27 -8.50 -0.71
C GLY A 22 -0.02 -7.79 -1.12
N TYR A 23 -0.73 -7.15 -0.18
CA TYR A 23 -1.92 -6.35 -0.47
C TYR A 23 -1.58 -4.88 -0.77
N VAL A 24 -0.46 -4.38 -0.25
CA VAL A 24 -0.03 -2.98 -0.42
C VAL A 24 1.42 -2.95 -0.89
N GLN A 25 1.72 -2.06 -1.83
CA GLN A 25 3.10 -1.72 -2.15
C GLN A 25 3.28 -0.22 -2.38
N LEU A 26 4.50 0.25 -2.14
CA LEU A 26 4.93 1.62 -2.38
C LEU A 26 5.96 1.60 -3.50
N VAL A 27 5.67 2.29 -4.60
CA VAL A 27 6.53 2.33 -5.78
C VAL A 27 6.89 3.76 -6.14
N GLN A 28 7.93 3.93 -6.95
CA GLN A 28 8.29 5.24 -7.50
C GLN A 28 7.09 5.83 -8.26
N GLY A 29 6.78 7.10 -7.98
CA GLY A 29 5.70 7.82 -8.63
C GLY A 29 6.09 8.45 -9.97
N SER A 30 5.28 9.41 -10.42
CA SER A 30 5.42 10.11 -11.70
C SER A 30 6.69 10.95 -11.80
N THR A 31 7.24 11.38 -10.66
CA THR A 31 8.50 12.12 -10.53
C THR A 31 9.48 11.36 -9.64
N ALA A 32 10.79 11.67 -9.73
CA ALA A 32 11.83 11.07 -8.90
C ALA A 32 11.61 11.27 -7.39
N ASN A 33 10.85 12.30 -6.99
CA ASN A 33 10.54 12.62 -5.60
C ASN A 33 9.07 12.32 -5.26
N SER A 34 8.43 11.36 -5.91
CA SER A 34 7.04 10.98 -5.61
C SER A 34 6.92 9.49 -5.33
N THR A 35 5.90 9.11 -4.58
CA THR A 35 5.58 7.71 -4.26
C THR A 35 4.15 7.42 -4.62
N ILE A 36 3.88 6.30 -5.28
CA ILE A 36 2.53 5.80 -5.47
C ILE A 36 2.30 4.64 -4.51
N LEU A 37 1.23 4.72 -3.71
CA LEU A 37 0.69 3.57 -3.02
C LEU A 37 -0.23 2.82 -3.97
N GLN A 38 0.06 1.53 -4.13
CA GLN A 38 -0.75 0.62 -4.92
C GLN A 38 -1.38 -0.44 -4.01
N ILE A 39 -2.58 -0.88 -4.39
CA ILE A 39 -3.33 -1.91 -3.67
C ILE A 39 -3.61 -3.07 -4.61
N ASP A 40 -3.39 -4.28 -4.11
CA ASP A 40 -3.91 -5.53 -4.65
C ASP A 40 -5.05 -6.03 -3.74
N ARG A 41 -6.15 -6.51 -4.34
CA ARG A 41 -7.34 -6.95 -3.59
C ARG A 41 -7.35 -8.42 -3.20
N ASP A 42 -6.47 -9.24 -3.77
CA ASP A 42 -6.38 -10.68 -3.47
C ASP A 42 -4.97 -11.15 -3.07
N GLY A 43 -4.03 -10.21 -2.92
CA GLY A 43 -2.75 -10.42 -2.25
C GLY A 43 -1.78 -11.30 -3.05
N ALA A 44 -0.68 -11.71 -2.42
CA ALA A 44 0.44 -12.37 -3.13
C ALA A 44 0.10 -13.70 -3.84
N ILE A 45 -0.96 -14.39 -3.42
CA ILE A 45 -1.37 -15.70 -3.97
C ILE A 45 -2.46 -15.54 -5.05
N GLY A 46 -3.14 -14.39 -5.07
CA GLY A 46 -4.25 -14.13 -5.98
C GLY A 46 -3.81 -13.83 -7.42
N ASN A 47 -4.79 -13.55 -8.27
CA ASN A 47 -4.57 -13.26 -9.70
C ASN A 47 -4.85 -11.78 -10.04
N ALA A 48 -5.21 -10.95 -9.06
CA ALA A 48 -5.25 -9.52 -9.29
C ALA A 48 -3.84 -8.98 -9.49
N VAL A 49 -3.82 -7.69 -9.80
CA VAL A 49 -2.58 -6.94 -9.96
C VAL A 49 -2.72 -5.66 -9.16
N PHE A 50 -1.59 -5.18 -8.65
CA PHE A 50 -1.50 -3.88 -8.01
C PHE A 50 -2.07 -2.76 -8.89
N ARG A 51 -2.88 -1.90 -8.29
CA ARG A 51 -3.46 -0.72 -8.92
C ARG A 51 -3.13 0.53 -8.12
N ASN A 52 -2.83 1.63 -8.81
CA ASN A 52 -2.60 2.92 -8.17
C ASN A 52 -3.82 3.33 -7.34
N PHE A 53 -3.58 3.70 -6.08
CA PHE A 53 -4.61 4.21 -5.18
C PHE A 53 -4.42 5.69 -4.89
N ILE A 54 -3.21 6.09 -4.52
CA ILE A 54 -2.85 7.48 -4.22
C ILE A 54 -1.39 7.75 -4.58
N GLU A 55 -1.10 8.98 -5.00
CA GLU A 55 0.26 9.49 -5.21
C GLU A 55 0.58 10.55 -4.15
N PHE A 56 1.78 10.45 -3.59
CA PHE A 56 2.34 11.39 -2.63
C PHE A 56 3.44 12.19 -3.32
N ASP A 57 3.19 13.49 -3.50
CA ASP A 57 4.17 14.40 -4.05
C ASP A 57 5.25 14.75 -3.03
N ASN A 58 6.48 14.88 -3.52
CA ASN A 58 7.65 15.28 -2.75
C ASN A 58 8.00 14.34 -1.57
N VAL A 59 7.68 13.05 -1.72
CA VAL A 59 7.99 11.95 -0.80
C VAL A 59 8.53 10.77 -1.62
N THR A 60 9.76 10.32 -1.33
CA THR A 60 10.35 9.15 -1.99
C THR A 60 9.90 7.84 -1.32
N PRO A 61 9.92 6.70 -2.02
CA PRO A 61 9.56 5.41 -1.40
C PRO A 61 10.42 5.08 -0.19
N GLN A 62 11.70 5.46 -0.21
CA GLN A 62 12.63 5.31 0.91
C GLN A 62 12.23 6.16 2.11
N ALA A 63 11.72 7.38 1.89
CA ALA A 63 11.25 8.24 2.98
C ALA A 63 10.00 7.66 3.67
N MET A 64 9.19 6.85 2.98
CA MET A 64 8.05 6.16 3.58
C MET A 64 8.46 5.04 4.54
N ASN A 65 9.70 4.55 4.47
CA ASN A 65 10.23 3.53 5.38
C ASN A 65 10.78 4.14 6.69
N ASN A 66 9.96 4.98 7.35
CA ASN A 66 10.28 5.60 8.63
C ASN A 66 9.02 5.72 9.48
N LEU A 67 8.95 4.96 10.58
CA LEU A 67 7.79 4.93 11.47
C LEU A 67 7.47 6.29 12.09
N ASN A 68 8.46 7.18 12.22
CA ASN A 68 8.25 8.53 12.77
C ASN A 68 7.44 9.45 11.85
N ASN A 69 7.19 9.03 10.59
CA ASN A 69 6.37 9.80 9.65
C ASN A 69 4.86 9.54 9.82
N PHE A 70 4.46 8.62 10.70
CA PHE A 70 3.06 8.20 10.85
C PHE A 70 2.54 8.45 12.27
N VAL A 71 1.26 8.82 12.35
CA VAL A 71 0.50 8.97 13.61
C VAL A 71 -0.52 7.82 13.66
N PHE A 72 -0.57 7.10 14.77
CA PHE A 72 -1.40 5.91 14.98
C PHE A 72 -2.55 6.18 15.97
#